data_AF-A0A8H4EI10-F1
#
_entry.id   AF-A0A8H4EI10-F1
#
_cell.length_a   1.000
_cell.length_b   1.000
_cell.length_c   1.000
_cell.angle_alpha   90.00
_cell.angle_beta   90.00
_cell.angle_gamma   90.00
#
_symmetry.space_group_name_H-M   'P 1'
#
loop_
_entity.id
_entity.type
_entity.pdbx_description
1 polymer ?
#
loop_
_entity_poly.entity_id
_entity_poly.type
_entity_poly.pdbx_seq_one_letter_code
_entity_poly.pdbx_strand_id
1 'polypeptide(L)'
;MATDLSYIIPVEDNRLTSINGFEKDISTGTLQILLYFNIKDTKDLSKKSASNITQDFNTLLKYKKYSALMAHNTTSLIDENYPMTIAPLFLRDYLGLIIIIIIALIVLIILYFLASWKFKEANNFAMFKVIIIIVDLGLRISFVIYDARKVPELWLPSLVILVISTSINITSSFLIFVHEISKNLKFSIWVSEYRFLLPLFTIISAGHIEALYILSSKFGRLCVFSTTFSKSAENVIFWVGILDLIIHIPQFIIQILFSMGTISFNIIPQLTLISNSIIITYNILSAIYKVVFRCLDKQRSSRVGDRTSTITSLIP
;
A
#
# COMPACT_ATOMS: atom_id res chain seq x y z
N MET A 1 31.92 -14.18 -2.53
CA MET A 1 32.03 -13.04 -1.61
C MET A 1 31.95 -13.42 -0.14
N ALA A 2 30.82 -13.91 0.43
CA ALA A 2 30.80 -14.28 1.86
C ALA A 2 31.82 -15.37 2.22
N THR A 3 31.99 -16.37 1.35
CA THR A 3 33.04 -17.39 1.46
C THR A 3 34.45 -16.78 1.41
N ASP A 4 34.72 -15.90 0.44
CA ASP A 4 36.01 -15.19 0.36
C ASP A 4 36.28 -14.38 1.64
N LEU A 5 35.24 -13.76 2.22
CA LEU A 5 35.33 -13.01 3.47
C LEU A 5 35.60 -13.90 4.69
N SER A 6 35.04 -15.11 4.77
CA SER A 6 35.28 -16.03 5.89
C SER A 6 36.70 -16.60 5.90
N TYR A 7 37.36 -16.64 4.73
CA TYR A 7 38.79 -16.93 4.64
C TYR A 7 39.66 -15.73 5.05
N ILE A 8 39.26 -14.51 4.69
CA ILE A 8 40.00 -13.28 4.99
C ILE A 8 39.92 -12.92 6.49
N ILE A 9 38.72 -13.03 7.07
CA ILE A 9 38.51 -12.91 8.51
C ILE A 9 38.21 -14.31 9.01
N PRO A 10 39.19 -15.04 9.60
CA PRO A 10 39.00 -16.42 9.97
C PRO A 10 37.88 -16.53 11.02
N VAL A 11 36.72 -16.96 10.54
CA VAL A 11 35.50 -17.23 11.30
C VAL A 11 34.87 -18.50 10.77
N GLU A 12 34.13 -19.19 11.61
CA GLU A 12 33.44 -20.43 11.22
C GLU A 12 32.42 -20.14 10.12
N ASP A 13 32.27 -21.06 9.15
CA ASP A 13 31.47 -20.84 7.93
C ASP A 13 29.99 -20.49 8.18
N ASN A 14 29.46 -20.78 9.36
CA ASN A 14 28.07 -20.48 9.74
C ASN A 14 27.89 -19.15 10.49
N ARG A 15 28.99 -18.44 10.79
CA ARG A 15 29.02 -17.19 11.57
C ARG A 15 28.83 -15.96 10.69
N LEU A 16 29.29 -16.01 9.45
CA LEU A 16 29.16 -14.93 8.47
C LEU A 16 28.36 -15.44 7.27
N THR A 17 27.15 -14.93 7.10
CA THR A 17 26.29 -15.31 5.98
C THR A 17 25.88 -14.08 5.18
N SER A 18 26.00 -14.14 3.85
CA SER A 18 25.40 -13.12 2.97
C SER A 18 23.89 -13.17 3.10
N ILE A 19 23.25 -12.00 3.08
CA ILE A 19 21.81 -11.91 2.88
C ILE A 19 21.56 -11.81 1.36
N ASN A 20 20.55 -12.54 0.87
CA ASN A 20 20.12 -12.44 -0.52
C ASN A 20 19.28 -11.18 -0.71
N GLY A 21 19.57 -10.44 -1.78
CA GLY A 21 18.93 -9.18 -2.09
C GLY A 21 19.95 -8.08 -2.35
N PHE A 22 19.53 -7.03 -3.01
CA PHE A 22 20.39 -5.90 -3.32
C PHE A 22 19.61 -4.60 -3.27
N GLU A 23 20.31 -3.53 -2.90
CA GLU A 23 19.77 -2.18 -2.95
C GLU A 23 20.78 -1.26 -3.58
N LYS A 24 20.31 -0.44 -4.51
CA LYS A 24 21.13 0.66 -4.99
C LYS A 24 21.27 1.70 -3.88
N ASP A 25 22.50 2.15 -3.65
CA ASP A 25 22.72 3.35 -2.85
C ASP A 25 22.36 4.59 -3.68
N ILE A 26 21.31 5.30 -3.22
CA ILE A 26 20.81 6.50 -3.88
C ILE A 26 21.67 7.73 -3.52
N SER A 27 22.43 7.67 -2.41
CA SER A 27 23.17 8.82 -1.88
C SER A 27 24.43 9.18 -2.68
N THR A 28 25.04 8.20 -3.35
CA THR A 28 26.32 8.38 -4.06
C THR A 28 26.17 8.72 -5.53
N GLY A 29 24.94 8.71 -6.08
CA GLY A 29 24.64 9.07 -7.47
C GLY A 29 25.19 8.09 -8.53
N THR A 30 25.96 7.08 -8.13
CA THR A 30 26.59 6.07 -8.99
C THR A 30 25.86 4.72 -8.86
N LEU A 31 26.24 3.71 -9.68
CA LEU A 31 25.73 2.34 -9.59
C LEU A 31 26.43 1.58 -8.46
N GLN A 32 26.30 2.06 -7.23
CA GLN A 32 26.77 1.34 -6.04
C GLN A 32 25.63 0.52 -5.44
N ILE A 33 25.97 -0.68 -4.97
CA ILE A 33 25.03 -1.63 -4.37
C ILE A 33 25.44 -1.87 -2.93
N LEU A 34 24.46 -1.81 -2.02
CA LEU A 34 24.62 -2.13 -0.63
C LEU A 34 24.70 -3.64 -0.42
N LEU A 35 25.70 -4.06 0.36
CA LEU A 35 25.93 -5.45 0.70
C LEU A 35 25.65 -5.67 2.17
N TYR A 36 24.85 -6.68 2.46
CA TYR A 36 24.44 -7.01 3.82
C TYR A 36 24.99 -8.38 4.22
N PHE A 37 25.60 -8.40 5.40
CA PHE A 37 26.13 -9.61 6.01
C PHE A 37 25.50 -9.79 7.38
N ASN A 38 25.05 -11.01 7.67
CA ASN A 38 24.65 -11.38 9.01
C ASN A 38 25.87 -11.96 9.73
N ILE A 39 26.18 -11.39 10.90
CA ILE A 39 27.24 -11.85 11.78
C ILE A 39 26.58 -12.41 13.03
N LYS A 40 26.62 -13.73 13.20
CA LYS A 40 26.14 -14.36 14.43
C LYS A 40 27.12 -14.10 15.56
N ASP A 41 26.63 -13.79 16.75
CA ASP A 41 27.48 -13.67 17.92
C ASP A 41 27.70 -15.03 18.62
N THR A 42 28.64 -15.08 19.56
CA THR A 42 28.98 -16.29 20.30
C THR A 42 29.10 -16.02 21.80
N LYS A 43 28.70 -17.00 22.61
CA LYS A 43 28.92 -16.99 24.07
C LYS A 43 30.30 -17.53 24.46
N ASP A 44 30.99 -18.17 23.52
CA ASP A 44 32.33 -18.72 23.72
C ASP A 44 33.37 -17.59 23.68
N LEU A 45 33.99 -17.33 24.83
CA LEU A 45 35.00 -16.27 25.01
C LEU A 45 36.30 -16.53 24.23
N SER A 46 36.54 -17.78 23.78
CA SER A 46 37.70 -18.10 22.94
C SER A 46 37.53 -17.69 21.48
N LYS A 47 36.28 -17.40 21.06
CA LYS A 47 35.93 -17.05 19.69
C LYS A 47 35.71 -15.55 19.55
N LYS A 48 35.93 -15.02 18.35
CA LYS A 48 35.67 -13.61 18.05
C LYS A 48 34.17 -13.30 18.21
N SER A 49 33.88 -12.25 18.96
CA SER A 49 32.53 -11.66 19.05
C SER A 49 32.15 -10.98 17.73
N ALA A 50 30.85 -10.76 17.52
CA ALA A 50 30.37 -10.03 16.34
C ALA A 50 30.99 -8.61 16.24
N SER A 51 31.21 -7.95 17.37
CA SER A 51 31.87 -6.64 17.46
C SER A 51 33.31 -6.71 16.95
N ASN A 52 34.08 -7.72 17.38
CA ASN A 52 35.47 -7.89 16.96
C ASN A 52 35.57 -8.20 15.46
N ILE A 53 34.67 -9.03 14.93
CA ILE A 53 34.61 -9.33 13.48
C ILE A 53 34.34 -8.05 12.68
N THR A 54 33.44 -7.19 13.16
CA THR A 54 33.12 -5.89 12.53
C THR A 54 34.34 -4.96 12.55
N GLN A 55 35.07 -4.91 13.68
CA GLN A 55 36.28 -4.09 13.82
C GLN A 55 37.44 -4.58 12.93
N ASP A 56 37.62 -5.90 12.83
CA ASP A 56 38.60 -6.51 11.93
C ASP A 56 38.29 -6.13 10.47
N PHE A 57 37.03 -6.22 10.07
CA PHE A 57 36.60 -5.83 8.72
C PHE A 57 36.83 -4.35 8.43
N ASN A 58 36.49 -3.46 9.38
CA ASN A 58 36.78 -2.03 9.28
C ASN A 58 38.28 -1.74 9.13
N THR A 59 39.12 -2.48 9.84
CA THR A 59 40.59 -2.35 9.74
C THR A 59 41.09 -2.79 8.38
N LEU A 60 40.56 -3.91 7.85
CA LEU A 60 40.89 -4.40 6.51
C LEU A 60 40.46 -3.41 5.43
N LEU A 61 39.28 -2.81 5.53
CA LEU A 61 38.82 -1.76 4.61
C LEU A 61 39.71 -0.53 4.65
N LYS A 62 40.06 -0.05 5.85
CA LYS A 62 40.94 1.12 6.03
C LYS A 62 42.31 0.95 5.34
N TYR A 63 42.83 -0.28 5.32
CA TYR A 63 44.10 -0.61 4.67
C TYR A 63 43.91 -1.52 3.45
N LYS A 64 42.79 -1.36 2.71
CA LYS A 64 42.35 -2.29 1.66
C LYS A 64 43.48 -2.68 0.71
N LYS A 65 44.23 -1.69 0.20
CA LYS A 65 45.35 -1.87 -0.75
C LYS A 65 46.43 -2.86 -0.29
N TYR A 66 46.60 -3.03 1.02
CA TYR A 66 47.60 -3.91 1.63
C TYR A 66 46.97 -5.11 2.35
N SER A 67 45.64 -5.24 2.29
CA SER A 67 44.90 -6.27 2.98
C SER A 67 44.57 -7.46 2.07
N ALA A 68 44.17 -8.58 2.68
CA ALA A 68 43.70 -9.74 1.94
C ALA A 68 42.38 -9.50 1.17
N LEU A 69 41.69 -8.36 1.36
CA LEU A 69 40.53 -7.98 0.53
C LEU A 69 40.91 -7.83 -0.96
N MET A 70 42.16 -7.49 -1.27
CA MET A 70 42.64 -7.39 -2.66
C MET A 70 42.97 -8.74 -3.30
N ALA A 71 43.03 -9.82 -2.51
CA ALA A 71 43.45 -11.14 -3.01
C ALA A 71 42.37 -11.85 -3.84
N HIS A 72 41.10 -11.45 -3.72
CA HIS A 72 39.98 -12.09 -4.42
C HIS A 72 39.23 -11.10 -5.34
N ASN A 73 38.73 -11.62 -6.46
CA ASN A 73 38.01 -10.82 -7.47
C ASN A 73 36.74 -10.16 -6.93
N THR A 74 36.04 -10.76 -5.96
CA THR A 74 34.79 -10.19 -5.44
C THR A 74 35.01 -9.18 -4.32
N THR A 75 35.97 -9.43 -3.42
CA THR A 75 36.24 -8.54 -2.28
C THR A 75 37.07 -7.31 -2.68
N SER A 76 37.79 -7.38 -3.80
CA SER A 76 38.53 -6.23 -4.35
C SER A 76 37.61 -5.13 -4.90
N LEU A 77 36.32 -5.43 -5.17
CA LEU A 77 35.33 -4.46 -5.64
C LEU A 77 34.65 -3.66 -4.52
N ILE A 78 34.88 -4.01 -3.25
CA ILE A 78 34.26 -3.33 -2.11
C ILE A 78 34.77 -1.89 -2.02
N ASP A 79 33.87 -0.91 -1.90
CA ASP A 79 34.28 0.49 -1.72
C ASP A 79 35.02 0.66 -0.37
N GLU A 80 36.25 1.16 -0.43
CA GLU A 80 37.09 1.39 0.75
C GLU A 80 36.60 2.58 1.60
N ASN A 81 35.86 3.51 0.99
CA ASN A 81 35.40 4.74 1.63
C ASN A 81 33.97 4.63 2.17
N TYR A 82 33.27 3.52 1.89
CA TYR A 82 31.90 3.34 2.34
C TYR A 82 31.86 2.91 3.82
N PRO A 83 31.13 3.62 4.70
CA PRO A 83 31.10 3.29 6.11
C PRO A 83 30.36 1.97 6.37
N MET A 84 30.98 1.09 7.15
CA MET A 84 30.27 -0.08 7.67
C MET A 84 29.30 0.35 8.76
N THR A 85 28.01 0.10 8.54
CA THR A 85 26.95 0.42 9.48
C THR A 85 26.20 -0.85 9.89
N ILE A 86 25.79 -0.92 11.16
CA ILE A 86 24.87 -1.97 11.62
C ILE A 86 23.49 -1.66 11.05
N ALA A 87 22.89 -2.63 10.37
CA ALA A 87 21.55 -2.47 9.83
C ALA A 87 20.53 -2.22 10.96
N PRO A 88 19.56 -1.31 10.76
CA PRO A 88 18.53 -1.04 11.74
C PRO A 88 17.70 -2.29 12.03
N LEU A 89 17.33 -2.49 13.29
CA LEU A 89 16.43 -3.58 13.70
C LEU A 89 15.00 -3.05 13.68
N PHE A 90 14.17 -3.57 12.76
CA PHE A 90 12.82 -3.08 12.50
C PHE A 90 12.00 -2.78 13.77
N LEU A 91 11.88 -3.74 14.68
CA LEU A 91 11.08 -3.57 15.90
C LEU A 91 11.67 -2.53 16.86
N ARG A 92 12.99 -2.41 16.94
CA ARG A 92 13.66 -1.47 17.85
C ARG A 92 13.57 -0.05 17.33
N ASP A 93 13.83 0.14 16.04
CA ASP A 93 13.99 1.46 15.46
C ASP A 93 12.64 2.09 15.08
N TYR A 94 11.61 1.28 14.86
CA TYR A 94 10.24 1.74 14.58
C TYR A 94 9.25 1.55 15.75
N LEU A 95 9.69 1.09 16.92
CA LEU A 95 8.81 0.81 18.07
C LEU A 95 7.89 1.99 18.41
N GLY A 96 8.45 3.19 18.51
CA GLY A 96 7.69 4.39 18.84
C GLY A 96 6.63 4.74 17.79
N LEU A 97 6.98 4.62 16.50
CA LEU A 97 6.03 4.85 15.40
C LEU A 97 4.91 3.81 15.40
N ILE A 98 5.23 2.53 15.66
CA ILE A 98 4.25 1.46 15.78
C ILE A 98 3.27 1.75 16.93
N ILE A 99 3.77 2.19 18.09
CA ILE A 99 2.92 2.59 19.22
C ILE A 99 1.99 3.75 18.84
N ILE A 100 2.50 4.79 18.16
CA ILE A 100 1.69 5.92 17.71
C ILE A 100 0.58 5.45 16.76
N ILE A 101 0.90 4.57 15.80
CA ILE A 101 -0.08 3.99 14.87
C ILE A 101 -1.16 3.20 15.62
N ILE A 102 -0.77 2.37 16.60
CA ILE A 102 -1.71 1.59 17.41
C ILE A 102 -2.65 2.51 18.20
N ILE A 103 -2.12 3.57 18.83
CA ILE A 103 -2.93 4.55 19.57
C ILE A 103 -3.90 5.25 18.62
N ALA A 104 -3.45 5.68 17.44
CA ALA A 104 -4.31 6.31 16.44
C ALA A 104 -5.45 5.38 15.98
N LEU A 105 -5.16 4.09 15.78
CA LEU A 105 -6.17 3.08 15.44
C LEU A 105 -7.19 2.87 16.56
N ILE A 106 -6.75 2.83 17.82
CA ILE A 106 -7.66 2.71 18.98
C ILE A 106 -8.58 3.93 19.06
N VAL A 107 -8.05 5.14 18.91
CA VAL A 107 -8.85 6.38 18.90
C VAL A 107 -9.88 6.35 17.77
N LEU A 108 -9.48 5.91 16.58
CA LEU A 108 -10.36 5.73 15.43
C LEU A 108 -11.50 4.74 15.72
N ILE A 109 -11.22 3.61 16.36
CA ILE A 109 -12.24 2.61 16.75
C ILE A 109 -13.20 3.18 17.79
N ILE A 110 -12.71 3.94 18.77
CA ILE A 110 -13.57 4.59 19.77
C ILE A 110 -14.51 5.59 19.09
N LEU A 111 -13.99 6.44 18.20
CA LEU A 111 -14.78 7.39 17.43
C LEU A 111 -15.84 6.68 16.56
N TYR A 112 -15.50 5.55 15.94
CA TYR A 112 -16.47 4.72 15.21
C TYR A 112 -17.63 4.30 16.10
N PHE A 113 -17.33 3.76 17.28
CA PHE A 113 -18.34 3.22 18.18
C PHE A 113 -19.24 4.34 18.71
N LEU A 114 -18.67 5.49 19.09
CA LEU A 114 -19.42 6.67 19.51
C LEU A 114 -20.35 7.19 18.40
N ALA A 115 -19.85 7.30 17.17
CA ALA A 115 -20.65 7.74 16.04
C ALA A 115 -21.78 6.74 15.72
N SER A 116 -21.47 5.44 15.75
CA SER A 116 -22.43 4.36 15.48
C SER A 116 -23.49 4.22 16.56
N TRP A 117 -23.14 4.49 17.81
CA TRP A 117 -24.11 4.54 18.91
C TRP A 117 -25.10 5.70 18.73
N LYS A 118 -24.60 6.88 18.37
CA LYS A 118 -25.40 8.12 18.28
C LYS A 118 -26.22 8.22 16.99
N PHE A 119 -25.72 7.68 15.88
CA PHE A 119 -26.30 7.88 14.54
C PHE A 119 -26.52 6.54 13.80
N LYS A 120 -27.56 5.79 14.19
CA LYS A 120 -27.86 4.45 13.65
C LYS A 120 -28.24 4.41 12.16
N GLU A 121 -28.73 5.52 11.59
CA GLU A 121 -29.12 5.62 10.17
C GLU A 121 -27.96 5.99 9.23
N ALA A 122 -26.81 6.39 9.79
CA ALA A 122 -25.64 6.82 9.03
C ALA A 122 -24.71 5.64 8.76
N ASN A 123 -24.16 5.56 7.55
CA ASN A 123 -23.11 4.61 7.22
C ASN A 123 -21.75 5.13 7.73
N ASN A 124 -21.55 5.08 9.05
CA ASN A 124 -20.34 5.58 9.69
C ASN A 124 -19.07 4.82 9.27
N PHE A 125 -19.20 3.61 8.72
CA PHE A 125 -18.08 2.87 8.14
C PHE A 125 -17.47 3.57 6.91
N ALA A 126 -18.25 4.40 6.20
CA ALA A 126 -17.76 5.15 5.05
C ALA A 126 -16.60 6.11 5.41
N MET A 127 -16.58 6.64 6.63
CA MET A 127 -15.50 7.50 7.11
C MET A 127 -14.17 6.73 7.18
N PHE A 128 -14.18 5.55 7.81
CA PHE A 128 -12.99 4.69 7.93
C PHE A 128 -12.47 4.30 6.56
N LYS A 129 -13.38 3.98 5.65
CA LYS A 129 -13.02 3.66 4.27
C LYS A 129 -12.25 4.81 3.61
N VAL A 130 -12.73 6.05 3.73
CA VAL A 130 -12.02 7.21 3.16
C VAL A 130 -10.65 7.42 3.80
N ILE A 131 -10.53 7.28 5.13
CA ILE A 131 -9.25 7.39 5.83
C ILE A 131 -8.25 6.35 5.32
N ILE A 132 -8.68 5.08 5.20
CA ILE A 132 -7.84 4.00 4.68
C ILE A 132 -7.41 4.28 3.24
N ILE A 133 -8.32 4.76 2.39
CA ILE A 133 -8.00 5.12 0.98
C ILE A 133 -6.96 6.25 0.91
N ILE A 134 -7.09 7.28 1.75
CA ILE A 134 -6.14 8.42 1.78
C ILE A 134 -4.76 7.94 2.24
N VAL A 135 -4.71 7.17 3.33
CA VAL A 135 -3.45 6.62 3.86
C VAL A 135 -2.79 5.72 2.83
N ASP A 136 -3.56 4.85 2.17
CA ASP A 136 -3.05 3.96 1.13
C ASP A 136 -2.45 4.73 -0.06
N LEU A 137 -3.16 5.74 -0.57
CA LEU A 137 -2.64 6.59 -1.64
C LEU A 137 -1.31 7.24 -1.23
N GLY A 138 -1.22 7.78 -0.02
CA GLY A 138 0.00 8.37 0.53
C GLY A 138 1.16 7.36 0.65
N LEU A 139 0.88 6.15 1.12
CA LEU A 139 1.85 5.06 1.22
C LEU A 139 2.36 4.61 -0.16
N ARG A 140 1.48 4.49 -1.15
CA ARG A 140 1.85 4.14 -2.53
C ARG A 140 2.71 5.20 -3.19
N ILE A 141 2.36 6.48 -3.04
CA ILE A 141 3.18 7.60 -3.51
C ILE A 141 4.57 7.57 -2.84
N SER A 142 4.59 7.39 -1.51
CA SER A 142 5.84 7.34 -0.74
C SER A 142 6.73 6.19 -1.19
N PHE A 143 6.15 5.00 -1.39
CA PHE A 143 6.86 3.83 -1.91
C PHE A 143 7.51 4.12 -3.27
N VAL A 144 6.79 4.71 -4.22
CA VAL A 144 7.32 5.01 -5.56
C VAL A 144 8.43 6.06 -5.52
N ILE A 145 8.31 7.07 -4.66
CA ILE A 145 9.28 8.17 -4.57
C ILE A 145 10.56 7.73 -3.86
N TYR A 146 10.45 7.04 -2.72
CA TYR A 146 11.58 6.79 -1.83
C TYR A 146 12.16 5.37 -1.93
N ASP A 147 11.31 4.35 -2.05
CA ASP A 147 11.75 2.96 -1.91
C ASP A 147 11.94 2.28 -3.27
N ALA A 148 11.00 2.41 -4.19
CA ALA A 148 11.06 1.73 -5.48
C ALA A 148 12.30 2.14 -6.31
N ARG A 149 12.84 3.35 -6.12
CA ARG A 149 14.07 3.82 -6.77
C ARG A 149 15.31 2.99 -6.41
N LYS A 150 15.29 2.29 -5.27
CA LYS A 150 16.38 1.39 -4.83
C LYS A 150 16.49 0.16 -5.74
N VAL A 151 15.42 -0.19 -6.46
CA VAL A 151 15.35 -1.30 -7.41
C VAL A 151 14.88 -0.76 -8.77
N PRO A 152 15.81 -0.34 -9.67
CA PRO A 152 15.46 0.34 -10.92
C PRO A 152 14.44 -0.39 -11.79
N GLU A 153 14.50 -1.73 -11.81
CA GLU A 153 13.59 -2.59 -12.58
C GLU A 153 12.13 -2.47 -12.13
N LEU A 154 11.90 -2.18 -10.84
CA LEU A 154 10.56 -2.08 -10.25
C LEU A 154 10.02 -0.65 -10.21
N TRP A 155 10.89 0.36 -10.28
CA TRP A 155 10.52 1.77 -10.16
C TRP A 155 9.59 2.24 -11.28
N LEU A 156 9.98 2.04 -12.54
CA LEU A 156 9.21 2.52 -13.69
C LEU A 156 7.83 1.85 -13.78
N PRO A 157 7.70 0.51 -13.67
CA PRO A 157 6.40 -0.14 -13.61
C PRO A 157 5.51 0.39 -12.47
N SER A 158 6.07 0.58 -11.27
CA SER A 158 5.32 1.10 -10.12
C SER A 158 4.79 2.53 -10.36
N LEU A 159 5.62 3.39 -10.96
CA LEU A 159 5.24 4.76 -11.29
C LEU A 159 4.11 4.78 -12.32
N VAL A 160 4.24 3.98 -13.39
CA VAL A 160 3.24 3.92 -14.47
C VAL A 160 1.90 3.44 -13.93
N ILE A 161 1.88 2.40 -13.12
CA ILE A 161 0.63 1.87 -12.53
C ILE A 161 -0.02 2.92 -11.62
N LEU A 162 0.75 3.59 -10.77
CA LEU A 162 0.25 4.64 -9.88
C LEU A 162 -0.38 5.80 -10.67
N VAL A 163 0.31 6.28 -11.71
CA VAL A 163 -0.17 7.39 -12.54
C VAL A 163 -1.42 7.00 -13.32
N ILE A 164 -1.46 5.80 -13.90
CA ILE A 164 -2.62 5.31 -14.64
C ILE A 164 -3.84 5.17 -13.72
N SER A 165 -3.69 4.49 -12.57
CA SER A 165 -4.78 4.29 -11.60
C SER A 165 -5.36 5.63 -11.12
N THR A 166 -4.50 6.53 -10.67
CA THR A 166 -4.93 7.85 -10.18
C THR A 166 -5.60 8.69 -11.27
N SER A 167 -5.08 8.64 -12.50
CA SER A 167 -5.66 9.39 -13.64
C SER A 167 -7.04 8.86 -14.02
N ILE A 168 -7.23 7.55 -14.07
CA ILE A 168 -8.52 6.91 -14.35
C ILE A 168 -9.54 7.33 -13.28
N ASN A 169 -9.16 7.30 -12.01
CA ASN A 169 -10.05 7.65 -10.91
C ASN A 169 -10.45 9.12 -10.91
N ILE A 170 -9.49 10.03 -11.05
CA ILE A 170 -9.76 11.48 -11.12
C ILE A 170 -10.67 11.79 -12.32
N THR A 171 -10.35 11.24 -13.49
CA THR A 171 -11.15 11.45 -14.71
C THR A 171 -12.56 10.90 -14.54
N SER A 172 -12.70 9.68 -14.02
CA SER A 172 -14.01 9.06 -13.78
C SER A 172 -14.83 9.86 -12.78
N SER A 173 -14.23 10.30 -11.67
CA SER A 173 -14.90 11.12 -10.66
C SER A 173 -15.38 12.44 -11.25
N PHE A 174 -14.53 13.11 -12.03
CA PHE A 174 -14.90 14.35 -12.70
C PHE A 174 -16.11 14.16 -13.64
N LEU A 175 -16.07 13.12 -14.47
CA LEU A 175 -17.16 12.79 -15.39
C LEU A 175 -18.46 12.43 -14.65
N ILE A 176 -18.37 11.69 -13.54
CA ILE A 176 -19.53 11.39 -12.67
C ILE A 176 -20.12 12.69 -12.14
N PHE A 177 -19.32 13.61 -11.61
CA PHE A 177 -19.84 14.88 -11.09
C PHE A 177 -20.50 15.73 -12.17
N VAL A 178 -19.90 15.85 -13.36
CA VAL A 178 -20.53 16.57 -14.49
C VAL A 178 -21.87 15.95 -14.87
N HIS A 179 -21.94 14.61 -14.93
CA HIS A 179 -23.17 13.89 -15.21
C HIS A 179 -24.24 14.14 -14.15
N GLU A 180 -23.88 14.02 -12.86
CA GLU A 180 -24.81 14.19 -11.74
C GLU A 180 -25.32 15.62 -11.61
N ILE A 181 -24.47 16.63 -11.79
CA ILE A 181 -24.88 18.04 -11.80
C ILE A 181 -25.92 18.30 -12.90
N SER A 182 -25.76 17.65 -14.05
CA SER A 182 -26.60 17.86 -15.23
C SER A 182 -27.92 17.08 -15.21
N LYS A 183 -27.96 15.91 -14.56
CA LYS A 183 -29.08 14.95 -14.67
C LYS A 183 -29.78 14.64 -13.35
N ASN A 184 -29.16 14.92 -12.21
CA ASN A 184 -29.71 14.61 -10.90
C ASN A 184 -30.00 15.91 -10.13
N LEU A 185 -31.29 16.28 -10.05
CA LEU A 185 -31.73 17.50 -9.39
C LEU A 185 -31.27 17.59 -7.92
N LYS A 186 -31.32 16.48 -7.17
CA LYS A 186 -30.89 16.46 -5.77
C LYS A 186 -29.39 16.73 -5.64
N PHE A 187 -28.60 16.12 -6.53
CA PHE A 187 -27.16 16.35 -6.55
C PHE A 187 -26.84 17.79 -6.97
N SER A 188 -27.53 18.33 -7.98
CA SER A 188 -27.35 19.71 -8.44
C SER A 188 -27.63 20.75 -7.35
N ILE A 189 -28.71 20.56 -6.57
CA ILE A 189 -29.01 21.40 -5.39
C ILE A 189 -27.92 21.26 -4.33
N TRP A 190 -27.43 20.05 -4.06
CA TRP A 190 -26.33 19.86 -3.12
C TRP A 190 -25.05 20.57 -3.59
N VAL A 191 -24.73 20.55 -4.89
CA VAL A 191 -23.57 21.24 -5.45
C VAL A 191 -23.70 22.76 -5.37
N SER A 192 -24.91 23.34 -5.47
CA SER A 192 -25.07 24.79 -5.32
C SER A 192 -24.72 25.27 -3.91
N GLU A 193 -24.91 24.42 -2.90
CA GLU A 193 -24.58 24.71 -1.49
C GLU A 193 -23.11 24.41 -1.16
N TYR A 194 -22.53 23.34 -1.72
CA TYR A 194 -21.21 22.81 -1.33
C TYR A 194 -20.18 22.77 -2.47
N ARG A 195 -20.32 23.62 -3.50
CA ARG A 195 -19.48 23.62 -4.73
C ARG A 195 -17.97 23.51 -4.47
N PHE A 196 -17.47 24.21 -3.46
CA PHE A 196 -16.04 24.28 -3.15
C PHE A 196 -15.44 22.93 -2.71
N LEU A 197 -16.28 21.96 -2.31
CA LEU A 197 -15.84 20.63 -1.88
C LEU A 197 -15.67 19.63 -3.04
N LEU A 198 -16.17 19.92 -4.25
CA LEU A 198 -16.06 18.98 -5.38
C LEU A 198 -14.62 18.63 -5.75
N PRO A 199 -13.67 19.60 -5.86
CA PRO A 199 -12.28 19.28 -6.12
C PRO A 199 -11.68 18.39 -5.03
N LEU A 200 -12.04 18.61 -3.76
CA LEU A 200 -11.58 17.81 -2.64
C LEU A 200 -12.02 16.34 -2.80
N PHE A 201 -13.31 16.09 -3.06
CA PHE A 201 -13.80 14.71 -3.26
C PHE A 201 -13.25 14.07 -4.54
N THR A 202 -12.96 14.86 -5.57
CA THR A 202 -12.27 14.38 -6.77
C THR A 202 -10.85 13.91 -6.43
N ILE A 203 -10.08 14.70 -5.68
CA ILE A 203 -8.73 14.35 -5.26
C ILE A 203 -8.74 13.14 -4.32
N ILE A 204 -9.66 13.09 -3.35
CA ILE A 204 -9.80 11.94 -2.44
C ILE A 204 -10.10 10.66 -3.23
N SER A 205 -10.91 10.75 -4.28
CA SER A 205 -11.24 9.62 -5.15
C SER A 205 -10.05 9.11 -5.98
N ALA A 206 -8.97 9.89 -6.12
CA ALA A 206 -7.79 9.49 -6.89
C ALA A 206 -7.20 8.16 -6.38
N GLY A 207 -7.29 7.90 -5.07
CA GLY A 207 -6.87 6.63 -4.49
C GLY A 207 -7.76 5.47 -4.90
N HIS A 208 -9.09 5.67 -4.79
CA HIS A 208 -10.13 4.72 -5.16
C HIS A 208 -11.44 5.45 -5.44
N ILE A 209 -12.08 5.14 -6.56
CA ILE A 209 -13.33 5.77 -6.98
C ILE A 209 -14.47 5.61 -5.95
N GLU A 210 -14.48 4.52 -5.17
CA GLU A 210 -15.50 4.28 -4.16
C GLU A 210 -15.43 5.21 -2.95
N ALA A 211 -14.37 6.02 -2.83
CA ALA A 211 -14.34 7.09 -1.83
C ALA A 211 -15.52 8.05 -2.01
N LEU A 212 -16.03 8.20 -3.24
CA LEU A 212 -17.20 9.03 -3.55
C LEU A 212 -18.46 8.63 -2.76
N TYR A 213 -18.60 7.36 -2.35
CA TYR A 213 -19.75 6.93 -1.54
C TYR A 213 -19.84 7.60 -0.17
N ILE A 214 -18.79 8.31 0.29
CA ILE A 214 -18.88 9.17 1.47
C ILE A 214 -19.96 10.25 1.30
N LEU A 215 -20.17 10.76 0.09
CA LEU A 215 -21.18 11.78 -0.22
C LEU A 215 -22.62 11.29 -0.03
N SER A 216 -22.82 9.96 -0.07
CA SER A 216 -24.10 9.31 0.16
C SER A 216 -24.20 8.54 1.48
N SER A 217 -23.23 8.74 2.39
CA SER A 217 -23.12 7.96 3.63
C SER A 217 -23.99 8.50 4.78
N LYS A 218 -24.49 9.73 4.68
CA LYS A 218 -25.13 10.49 5.76
C LYS A 218 -24.27 10.55 7.04
N PHE A 219 -22.96 10.49 6.88
CA PHE A 219 -22.00 10.48 7.98
C PHE A 219 -22.28 11.61 8.99
N GLY A 220 -22.43 11.25 10.26
CA GLY A 220 -22.70 12.19 11.35
C GLY A 220 -23.98 13.03 11.18
N ARG A 221 -24.91 12.64 10.29
CA ARG A 221 -26.07 13.44 9.84
C ARG A 221 -25.70 14.82 9.28
N LEU A 222 -24.47 14.98 8.79
CA LEU A 222 -24.04 16.22 8.16
C LEU A 222 -24.65 16.32 6.75
N CYS A 223 -25.23 17.48 6.43
CA CYS A 223 -25.87 17.73 5.14
C CYS A 223 -24.89 17.55 3.95
N VAL A 224 -23.60 17.85 4.18
CA VAL A 224 -22.50 17.64 3.21
C VAL A 224 -22.43 16.18 2.72
N PHE A 225 -22.78 15.19 3.56
CA PHE A 225 -22.69 13.76 3.22
C PHE A 225 -24.05 13.12 2.94
N SER A 226 -25.07 13.94 2.65
CA SER A 226 -26.46 13.47 2.55
C SER A 226 -27.02 13.49 1.12
N THR A 227 -26.17 13.60 0.09
CA THR A 227 -26.60 13.54 -1.31
C THR A 227 -26.71 12.09 -1.81
N THR A 228 -27.25 11.88 -3.00
CA THR A 228 -27.43 10.54 -3.59
C THR A 228 -27.01 10.55 -5.04
N PHE A 229 -26.22 9.56 -5.44
CA PHE A 229 -25.87 9.33 -6.83
C PHE A 229 -27.03 8.70 -7.60
N SER A 230 -27.14 9.01 -8.89
CA SER A 230 -28.03 8.27 -9.79
C SER A 230 -27.59 6.82 -9.95
N LYS A 231 -28.51 5.95 -10.41
CA LYS A 231 -28.19 4.55 -10.68
C LYS A 231 -27.10 4.39 -11.74
N SER A 232 -27.05 5.31 -12.70
CA SER A 232 -26.02 5.37 -13.73
C SER A 232 -24.64 5.60 -13.09
N ALA A 233 -24.52 6.64 -12.26
CA ALA A 233 -23.28 6.94 -11.54
C ALA A 233 -22.87 5.81 -10.59
N GLU A 234 -23.79 5.21 -9.83
CA GLU A 234 -23.48 4.04 -8.99
C GLU A 234 -22.90 2.87 -9.79
N ASN A 235 -23.41 2.65 -11.01
CA ASN A 235 -22.92 1.60 -11.88
C ASN A 235 -21.53 1.93 -12.43
N VAL A 236 -21.27 3.18 -12.82
CA VAL A 236 -19.94 3.63 -13.24
C VAL A 236 -18.93 3.48 -12.10
N ILE A 237 -19.24 3.99 -10.90
CA ILE A 237 -18.39 3.85 -9.71
C ILE A 237 -18.05 2.37 -9.46
N PHE A 238 -19.03 1.48 -9.60
CA PHE A 238 -18.82 0.05 -9.43
C PHE A 238 -17.86 -0.56 -10.47
N TRP A 239 -18.05 -0.26 -11.76
CA TRP A 239 -17.21 -0.82 -12.82
C TRP A 239 -15.79 -0.24 -12.82
N VAL A 240 -15.65 1.05 -12.54
CA VAL A 240 -14.34 1.68 -12.33
C VAL A 240 -13.64 1.07 -11.11
N GLY A 241 -14.37 0.78 -10.03
CA GLY A 241 -13.84 0.06 -8.87
C GLY A 241 -13.30 -1.35 -9.19
N ILE A 242 -13.98 -2.08 -10.09
CA ILE A 242 -13.48 -3.38 -10.59
C ILE A 242 -12.21 -3.19 -11.43
N LEU A 243 -12.19 -2.19 -12.32
CA LEU A 243 -11.01 -1.87 -13.12
C LEU A 243 -9.81 -1.53 -12.23
N ASP A 244 -10.03 -0.72 -11.21
CA ASP A 244 -9.04 -0.39 -10.17
C ASP A 244 -8.49 -1.64 -9.49
N LEU A 245 -9.35 -2.58 -9.09
CA LEU A 245 -8.91 -3.85 -8.50
C LEU A 245 -7.94 -4.60 -9.42
N ILE A 246 -8.23 -4.66 -10.72
CA ILE A 246 -7.37 -5.32 -11.71
C ILE A 246 -6.02 -4.59 -11.82
N ILE A 247 -6.03 -3.25 -11.82
CA ILE A 247 -4.81 -2.43 -11.93
C ILE A 247 -3.96 -2.52 -10.65
N HIS A 248 -4.58 -2.67 -9.47
CA HIS A 248 -3.86 -2.76 -8.19
C HIS A 248 -3.18 -4.12 -7.95
N ILE A 249 -3.60 -5.21 -8.60
CA ILE A 249 -2.96 -6.53 -8.46
C ILE A 249 -1.49 -6.50 -8.94
N PRO A 250 -1.15 -5.99 -10.14
CA PRO A 250 0.24 -5.78 -10.55
C PRO A 250 1.05 -4.95 -9.56
N GLN A 251 0.48 -3.87 -9.00
CA GLN A 251 1.16 -3.04 -8.00
C GLN A 251 1.50 -3.84 -6.74
N PHE A 252 0.56 -4.68 -6.29
CA PHE A 252 0.75 -5.55 -5.15
C PHE A 252 1.85 -6.61 -5.40
N ILE A 253 1.88 -7.20 -6.60
CA ILE A 253 2.94 -8.13 -7.02
C ILE A 253 4.30 -7.43 -6.98
N ILE A 254 4.41 -6.19 -7.48
CA ILE A 254 5.66 -5.43 -7.44
C ILE A 254 6.13 -5.21 -6.00
N GLN A 255 5.22 -4.95 -5.06
CA GLN A 255 5.59 -4.78 -3.65
C GLN A 255 6.08 -6.08 -3.01
N ILE A 256 5.49 -7.22 -3.37
CA ILE A 256 6.00 -8.54 -2.95
C ILE A 256 7.41 -8.75 -3.51
N LEU A 257 7.61 -8.52 -4.80
CA LEU A 257 8.92 -8.65 -5.45
C LEU A 257 9.96 -7.72 -4.81
N PHE A 258 9.57 -6.48 -4.51
CA PHE A 258 10.42 -5.54 -3.78
C PHE A 258 10.79 -6.07 -2.40
N SER A 259 9.82 -6.58 -1.62
CA SER A 259 10.07 -7.13 -0.28
C SER A 259 10.90 -8.41 -0.31
N MET A 260 10.87 -9.18 -1.39
CA MET A 260 11.70 -10.38 -1.56
C MET A 260 13.11 -10.05 -2.06
N GLY A 261 13.26 -9.00 -2.88
CA GLY A 261 14.51 -8.63 -3.53
C GLY A 261 15.35 -7.61 -2.77
N THR A 262 14.80 -6.94 -1.77
CA THR A 262 15.49 -5.91 -0.97
C THR A 262 15.66 -6.35 0.47
N ILE A 263 16.65 -5.76 1.14
CA ILE A 263 17.02 -6.05 2.52
C ILE A 263 16.60 -4.87 3.44
N SER A 264 15.91 -3.89 2.86
CA SER A 264 15.55 -2.63 3.48
C SER A 264 14.48 -2.86 4.53
N PHE A 265 14.85 -2.56 5.77
CA PHE A 265 13.95 -2.57 6.92
C PHE A 265 13.07 -1.31 6.99
N ASN A 266 12.86 -0.58 5.89
CA ASN A 266 12.00 0.60 5.89
C ASN A 266 10.55 0.20 6.20
N ILE A 267 9.89 1.01 7.02
CA ILE A 267 8.51 0.78 7.41
C ILE A 267 7.52 1.02 6.26
N ILE A 268 7.84 1.92 5.32
CA ILE A 268 6.93 2.31 4.23
C ILE A 268 6.56 1.11 3.35
N PRO A 269 7.49 0.35 2.73
CA PRO A 269 7.14 -0.81 1.90
C PRO A 269 6.26 -1.83 2.61
N GLN A 270 6.52 -2.07 3.91
CA GLN A 270 5.75 -3.00 4.74
C GLN A 270 4.33 -2.51 4.98
N LEU A 271 4.17 -1.24 5.36
CA LEU A 271 2.85 -0.62 5.53
C LEU A 271 2.07 -0.58 4.21
N THR A 272 2.73 -0.29 3.09
CA THR A 272 2.08 -0.27 1.78
C THR A 272 1.58 -1.66 1.39
N LEU A 273 2.36 -2.71 1.66
CA LEU A 273 1.94 -4.10 1.41
C LEU A 273 0.72 -4.51 2.25
N ILE A 274 0.73 -4.16 3.54
CA ILE A 274 -0.40 -4.41 4.46
C ILE A 274 -1.65 -3.65 3.98
N SER A 275 -1.50 -2.36 3.67
CA SER A 275 -2.59 -1.50 3.21
C SER A 275 -3.24 -2.04 1.93
N ASN A 276 -2.42 -2.36 0.92
CA ASN A 276 -2.91 -2.94 -0.32
C ASN A 276 -3.59 -4.31 -0.11
N SER A 277 -3.07 -5.14 0.79
CA SER A 277 -3.71 -6.43 1.14
C SER A 277 -5.11 -6.23 1.70
N ILE A 278 -5.29 -5.25 2.59
CA ILE A 278 -6.59 -4.91 3.19
C ILE A 278 -7.56 -4.41 2.12
N ILE A 279 -7.11 -3.49 1.26
CA ILE A 279 -7.93 -2.88 0.21
C ILE A 279 -8.35 -3.90 -0.84
N ILE A 280 -7.43 -4.72 -1.34
CA ILE A 280 -7.73 -5.77 -2.32
C ILE A 280 -8.74 -6.74 -1.74
N THR A 281 -8.53 -7.20 -0.49
CA THR A 281 -9.47 -8.09 0.20
C THR A 281 -10.87 -7.46 0.31
N TYR A 282 -10.93 -6.20 0.74
CA TYR A 282 -12.18 -5.46 0.86
C TYR A 282 -12.89 -5.31 -0.50
N ASN A 283 -12.15 -4.97 -1.55
CA ASN A 283 -12.69 -4.78 -2.90
C ASN A 283 -13.22 -6.10 -3.48
N ILE A 284 -12.50 -7.22 -3.30
CA ILE A 284 -12.97 -8.56 -3.68
C ILE A 284 -14.26 -8.89 -2.94
N LEU A 285 -14.30 -8.71 -1.62
CA LEU A 285 -15.51 -9.00 -0.82
C LEU A 285 -16.69 -8.12 -1.25
N SER A 286 -16.45 -6.84 -1.52
CA SER A 286 -17.47 -5.89 -1.99
C SER A 286 -17.99 -6.27 -3.38
N ALA A 287 -17.11 -6.68 -4.28
CA ALA A 287 -17.47 -7.13 -5.63
C ALA A 287 -18.33 -8.40 -5.57
N ILE A 288 -17.90 -9.41 -4.80
CA ILE A 288 -18.67 -10.66 -4.58
C ILE A 288 -20.05 -10.33 -4.02
N TYR A 289 -20.12 -9.54 -2.95
CA TYR A 289 -21.39 -9.16 -2.33
C TYR A 289 -22.34 -8.50 -3.33
N LYS A 290 -21.85 -7.52 -4.10
CA LYS A 290 -22.66 -6.79 -5.09
C LYS A 290 -23.12 -7.70 -6.23
N VAL A 291 -22.28 -8.61 -6.72
CA VAL A 291 -22.64 -9.57 -7.78
C VAL A 291 -23.69 -10.56 -7.29
N VAL A 292 -23.49 -11.15 -6.11
CA VAL A 292 -24.45 -12.08 -5.49
C VAL A 292 -25.79 -11.39 -5.27
N PHE A 293 -25.79 -10.18 -4.72
CA PHE A 293 -27.01 -9.41 -4.50
C PHE A 293 -27.76 -9.14 -5.81
N ARG A 294 -27.06 -8.71 -6.88
CA ARG A 294 -27.67 -8.49 -8.21
C ARG A 294 -28.25 -9.78 -8.80
N CYS A 295 -27.57 -10.91 -8.63
CA CYS A 295 -28.09 -12.22 -9.08
C CYS A 295 -29.36 -12.63 -8.34
N LEU A 296 -29.39 -12.46 -7.01
CA LEU A 296 -30.56 -12.77 -6.19
C LEU A 296 -31.76 -11.86 -6.55
N ASP A 297 -31.52 -10.57 -6.76
CA ASP A 297 -32.56 -9.62 -7.14
C ASP A 297 -33.13 -9.94 -8.54
N LYS A 298 -32.26 -10.28 -9.51
CA LYS A 298 -32.68 -10.73 -10.84
C LYS A 298 -33.56 -11.99 -10.78
N GLN A 299 -33.20 -12.98 -9.95
CA GLN A 299 -34.01 -14.18 -9.75
C GLN A 299 -35.35 -13.87 -9.06
N ARG A 300 -35.39 -12.89 -8.16
CA ARG A 300 -36.63 -12.49 -7.50
C ARG A 300 -37.56 -11.77 -8.48
N SER A 301 -37.02 -10.88 -9.30
CA SER A 301 -37.78 -10.19 -10.35
C SER A 301 -38.30 -11.14 -11.42
N SER A 302 -37.53 -12.17 -11.83
CA SER A 302 -37.98 -13.16 -12.81
C SER A 302 -39.11 -14.04 -12.28
N ARG A 303 -39.02 -14.49 -11.02
CA ARG A 303 -40.10 -15.27 -10.36
C ARG A 303 -41.38 -14.47 -10.16
N VAL A 304 -41.29 -13.16 -9.91
CA VAL A 304 -42.46 -12.28 -9.84
C VAL A 304 -43.10 -12.12 -11.21
N GLY A 305 -42.29 -11.88 -12.25
CA GLY A 305 -42.75 -11.80 -13.65
C GLY A 305 -43.49 -13.06 -14.10
N ASP A 306 -42.93 -14.24 -13.84
CA ASP A 306 -43.57 -15.53 -14.17
C ASP A 306 -44.92 -15.67 -13.46
N ARG A 307 -45.00 -15.39 -12.16
CA ARG A 307 -46.26 -15.47 -11.39
C ARG A 307 -47.33 -14.52 -11.92
N THR A 308 -46.98 -13.29 -12.28
CA THR A 308 -47.94 -12.36 -12.90
C THR A 308 -48.43 -12.85 -14.25
N SER A 309 -47.54 -13.43 -15.08
CA SER A 309 -47.93 -13.97 -16.40
C SER A 309 -48.88 -15.16 -16.28
N THR A 310 -48.64 -16.06 -15.30
CA THR A 310 -49.52 -17.21 -15.01
C THR A 310 -50.89 -16.77 -14.50
N ILE A 311 -50.96 -15.71 -13.69
CA ILE A 311 -52.23 -15.17 -13.19
C ILE A 311 -53.02 -14.49 -14.32
N THR A 312 -52.37 -13.74 -15.21
CA THR A 312 -53.05 -13.12 -16.37
C THR A 312 -53.54 -14.14 -17.40
N SER A 313 -52.95 -15.34 -17.49
CA SER A 313 -53.47 -16.42 -18.35
C SER A 313 -54.65 -17.20 -17.75
N LEU A 314 -55.01 -16.95 -16.49
CA LEU A 314 -56.07 -17.64 -15.76
C LEU A 314 -57.35 -16.79 -15.58
N ILE A 315 -57.38 -15.56 -16.11
CA ILE A 315 -58.56 -14.70 -16.09
C ILE A 315 -59.09 -14.59 -17.53
N PRO A 316 -60.22 -15.25 -17.87
CA PRO A 316 -60.83 -15.19 -19.20
C PRO A 316 -61.53 -13.86 -19.49
#